data_AF-A0A357ZH10-F1
#
_entry.id   AF-A0A357ZH10-F1
#
_cell.length_a   1.000
_cell.length_b   1.000
_cell.length_c   1.000
_cell.angle_alpha   90.00
_cell.angle_beta   90.00
_cell.angle_gamma   90.00
#
_symmetry.space_group_name_H-M   'P 1'
#
loop_
_entity.id
_entity.type
_entity.pdbx_description
1 polymer ?
#
loop_
_entity_poly.entity_id
_entity_poly.type
_entity_poly.pdbx_seq_one_letter_code
_entity_poly.pdbx_strand_id
1 'polypeptide(L)'
;MEKPQIDYPCRWQYTVVGENENALREILLLACTPAEVAIQFSHRSASGKYVSLKAEVTVASEEERNSIFRQIQDNSEVRYVL
;
A
#
# COMPACT_ATOMS: atom_id res chain seq x y z
N MET A 1 -11.34 24.25 -11.90
CA MET A 1 -11.09 22.81 -11.68
C MET A 1 -11.14 22.57 -10.19
N GLU A 2 -12.25 22.04 -9.70
CA GLU A 2 -12.42 21.72 -8.28
C GLU A 2 -11.60 20.46 -7.97
N LYS A 3 -10.65 20.56 -7.03
CA LYS A 3 -9.99 19.37 -6.50
C LYS A 3 -11.05 18.57 -5.74
N PRO A 4 -11.11 17.24 -5.88
CA PRO A 4 -12.02 16.43 -5.07
C PRO A 4 -11.77 16.72 -3.59
N GLN A 5 -12.80 17.18 -2.88
CA GLN A 5 -12.75 17.25 -1.42
C GLN A 5 -12.79 15.82 -0.90
N ILE A 6 -11.66 15.37 -0.35
CA ILE A 6 -11.57 14.10 0.35
C ILE A 6 -11.80 14.43 1.83
N ASP A 7 -12.91 13.93 2.37
CA ASP A 7 -13.16 13.98 3.80
C ASP A 7 -12.28 12.96 4.51
N TYR A 8 -11.38 13.45 5.35
CA TYR A 8 -10.52 12.61 6.19
C TYR A 8 -11.08 12.56 7.63
N PRO A 9 -10.88 11.45 8.37
CA PRO A 9 -10.17 10.24 7.97
C PRO A 9 -10.98 9.39 6.99
N CYS A 10 -10.32 8.82 5.99
CA CYS A 10 -10.94 7.91 5.02
C CYS A 10 -10.15 6.63 4.87
N ARG A 11 -10.82 5.55 4.45
CA ARG A 11 -10.15 4.30 4.11
C ARG A 11 -9.51 4.41 2.73
N TRP A 12 -8.22 4.17 2.68
CA TRP A 12 -7.43 4.13 1.47
C TRP A 12 -6.92 2.72 1.23
N GLN A 13 -6.97 2.27 -0.02
CA GLN A 13 -6.46 0.97 -0.43
C GLN A 13 -5.27 1.15 -1.36
N TYR A 14 -4.15 0.54 -1.02
CA TYR A 14 -2.96 0.45 -1.87
C TYR A 14 -2.84 -0.95 -2.43
N THR A 15 -2.51 -1.09 -3.70
CA THR A 15 -2.15 -2.38 -4.28
C THR A 15 -0.66 -2.37 -4.57
N VAL A 16 0.10 -3.19 -3.84
CA VAL A 16 1.54 -3.34 -4.03
C VAL A 16 1.83 -4.60 -4.81
N VAL A 17 2.72 -4.49 -5.78
CA VAL A 17 3.17 -5.60 -6.61
C VAL A 17 4.67 -5.74 -6.46
N GLY A 18 5.15 -6.96 -6.21
CA GLY A 18 6.56 -7.27 -6.06
C GLY A 18 6.81 -8.74 -6.27
N GLU A 19 8.02 -9.20 -5.96
CA GLU A 19 8.43 -10.60 -6.17
C GLU A 19 8.29 -11.44 -4.88
N ASN A 20 8.41 -10.80 -3.70
CA ASN A 20 8.40 -11.47 -2.40
C ASN A 20 7.21 -11.05 -1.53
N GLU A 21 6.27 -11.96 -1.30
CA GLU A 21 5.04 -11.70 -0.54
C GLU A 21 5.31 -11.27 0.91
N ASN A 22 6.28 -11.93 1.57
CA ASN A 22 6.59 -11.65 2.97
C ASN A 22 7.20 -10.25 3.12
N ALA A 23 8.17 -9.92 2.25
CA ALA A 23 8.79 -8.60 2.25
C ALA A 23 7.77 -7.49 2.01
N LEU A 24 6.87 -7.66 1.03
CA LEU A 24 5.79 -6.71 0.78
C LEU A 24 4.88 -6.53 2.00
N ARG A 25 4.54 -7.62 2.69
CA ARG A 25 3.71 -7.58 3.90
C ARG A 25 4.41 -6.80 5.02
N GLU A 26 5.70 -7.04 5.24
CA GLU A 26 6.49 -6.31 6.23
C GLU A 26 6.58 -4.82 5.90
N ILE A 27 6.84 -4.47 4.64
CA ILE A 27 6.89 -3.08 4.17
C ILE A 27 5.56 -2.37 4.43
N LEU A 28 4.43 -3.02 4.11
CA LEU A 28 3.11 -2.46 4.35
C LEU A 28 2.83 -2.23 5.84
N LEU A 29 3.19 -3.19 6.70
CA LEU A 29 3.05 -3.06 8.15
C LEU A 29 3.89 -1.91 8.70
N LEU A 30 5.15 -1.80 8.27
CA LEU A 30 6.07 -0.73 8.67
C LEU A 30 5.58 0.64 8.18
N ALA A 31 5.21 0.76 6.90
CA ALA A 31 4.80 2.01 6.31
C ALA A 31 3.50 2.56 6.92
N CYS A 32 2.57 1.67 7.32
CA CYS A 32 1.31 2.06 7.93
C CYS A 32 1.40 2.23 9.45
N THR A 33 2.49 1.83 10.11
CA THR A 33 2.63 1.97 11.57
C THR A 33 2.63 3.44 11.98
N PRO A 34 1.87 3.86 13.03
CA PRO A 34 1.10 3.04 13.98
C PRO A 34 -0.37 2.79 13.60
N ALA A 35 -0.82 3.17 12.41
CA ALA A 35 -2.18 2.93 11.95
C ALA A 35 -2.42 1.42 11.67
N GLU A 36 -3.66 0.99 11.87
CA GLU A 36 -4.08 -0.37 11.58
C GLU A 36 -4.23 -0.57 10.07
N VAL A 37 -3.50 -1.55 9.51
CA VAL A 37 -3.54 -1.90 8.10
C VAL A 37 -4.03 -3.33 7.90
N ALA A 38 -5.06 -3.49 7.07
CA ALA A 38 -5.56 -4.78 6.65
C ALA A 38 -4.89 -5.21 5.34
N ILE A 39 -4.02 -6.23 5.43
CA ILE A 39 -3.29 -6.75 4.28
C ILE A 39 -3.96 -8.02 3.75
N GLN A 40 -4.37 -7.98 2.49
CA GLN A 40 -5.02 -9.08 1.78
C GLN A 40 -4.21 -9.50 0.56
N PHE A 41 -4.06 -10.80 0.37
CA PHE A 41 -3.50 -11.33 -0.86
C PHE A 41 -4.47 -11.10 -2.02
N SER A 42 -3.99 -10.54 -3.14
CA SER A 42 -4.81 -10.32 -4.33
C SER A 42 -4.60 -11.40 -5.37
N HIS A 43 -3.39 -11.47 -5.92
CA HIS A 43 -3.10 -12.34 -7.05
C HIS A 43 -1.62 -12.66 -7.11
N ARG A 44 -1.30 -13.86 -7.59
CA ARG A 44 0.05 -14.26 -7.95
C ARG A 44 0.07 -14.53 -9.45
N SER A 45 1.07 -13.99 -10.14
CA SER A 45 1.22 -14.15 -11.59
C SER A 45 1.26 -15.62 -11.96
N ALA A 46 0.84 -15.96 -13.18
CA ALA A 46 0.86 -17.33 -13.69
C ALA A 46 2.26 -17.97 -13.66
N SER A 47 3.32 -17.16 -13.77
CA SER A 47 4.71 -17.58 -13.66
C SER A 47 5.22 -17.75 -12.23
N GLY A 48 4.44 -17.34 -11.21
CA GLY A 48 4.86 -17.31 -9.80
C GLY A 48 5.87 -16.21 -9.46
N LYS A 49 6.35 -15.45 -10.44
CA LYS A 49 7.39 -14.43 -10.24
C LYS A 49 6.90 -13.21 -9.47
N TYR A 50 5.65 -12.78 -9.71
CA TYR A 50 5.10 -11.58 -9.08
C TYR A 50 3.89 -11.90 -8.22
N VAL A 51 3.80 -11.23 -7.09
CA VAL A 51 2.68 -11.27 -6.17
C VAL A 51 2.15 -9.85 -5.97
N SER A 52 0.84 -9.76 -5.83
CA SER A 52 0.13 -8.52 -5.55
C SER A 52 -0.62 -8.63 -4.23
N LEU A 53 -0.41 -7.65 -3.36
CA LEU A 53 -1.08 -7.51 -2.07
C LEU A 53 -1.89 -6.22 -2.06
N LYS A 54 -3.05 -6.25 -1.41
CA LYS A 54 -3.86 -5.08 -1.10
C LYS A 54 -3.66 -4.71 0.36
N ALA A 55 -3.39 -3.46 0.62
CA ALA A 55 -3.33 -2.89 1.97
C ALA A 55 -4.43 -1.85 2.11
N GLU A 56 -5.37 -2.10 3.00
CA GLU A 56 -6.41 -1.13 3.37
C GLU A 56 -6.01 -0.48 4.70
N VAL A 57 -5.87 0.84 4.72
CA VAL A 57 -5.49 1.62 5.90
C VAL A 57 -6.37 2.86 6.00
N THR A 58 -6.69 3.29 7.21
CA THR A 58 -7.41 4.54 7.43
C THR A 58 -6.40 5.67 7.51
N VAL A 59 -6.47 6.61 6.56
CA VAL A 59 -5.59 7.78 6.53
C VAL A 59 -6.32 9.00 7.08
N ALA A 60 -5.66 9.75 7.95
CA ALA A 60 -6.20 10.96 8.58
C ALA A 60 -5.93 12.25 7.77
N SER A 61 -5.03 12.19 6.78
CA SER A 61 -4.72 13.33 5.93
C SER A 61 -4.10 12.92 4.59
N GLU A 62 -4.06 13.86 3.64
CA GLU A 62 -3.34 13.68 2.37
C GLU A 62 -1.83 13.47 2.61
N GLU A 63 -1.25 14.13 3.61
CA GLU A 63 0.16 14.01 3.96
C GLU A 63 0.49 12.59 4.42
N GLU A 64 -0.36 12.01 5.28
CA GLU A 64 -0.21 10.63 5.74
C GLU A 64 -0.31 9.64 4.58
N ARG A 65 -1.33 9.80 3.72
CA ARG A 65 -1.51 9.00 2.51
C ARG A 65 -0.27 9.05 1.61
N ASN A 66 0.27 10.25 1.37
CA ASN A 66 1.44 10.45 0.51
C ASN A 66 2.72 9.91 1.16
N SER A 67 2.85 10.01 2.48
CA SER A 67 3.96 9.45 3.24
C SER A 67 3.99 7.91 3.14
N ILE A 68 2.85 7.26 3.39
CA ILE A 68 2.70 5.81 3.26
C ILE A 68 3.05 5.36 1.83
N PHE A 69 2.49 6.02 0.81
CA PHE A 69 2.76 5.71 -0.58
C PHE A 69 4.26 5.79 -0.91
N ARG A 70 4.95 6.86 -0.49
CA ARG A 70 6.39 7.01 -0.72
C ARG A 70 7.21 5.96 0.01
N GLN A 71 6.90 5.69 1.28
CA GLN A 71 7.60 4.65 2.04
C GLN A 71 7.51 3.30 1.33
N ILE A 72 6.33 2.93 0.85
CA ILE A 72 6.15 1.71 0.08
C ILE A 72 6.96 1.76 -1.23
N GLN A 73 6.84 2.84 -2.00
CA GLN A 73 7.48 2.97 -3.31
C GLN A 73 9.03 3.00 -3.24
N ASP A 74 9.60 3.53 -2.16
CA ASP A 74 11.05 3.65 -1.98
C ASP A 74 11.74 2.29 -1.73
N ASN A 75 10.96 1.26 -1.35
CA ASN A 75 11.48 -0.07 -1.11
C ASN A 75 11.81 -0.81 -2.41
N SER A 76 13.03 -1.35 -2.51
CA SER A 76 13.51 -2.06 -3.70
C SER A 76 12.75 -3.36 -4.02
N GLU A 77 12.08 -3.95 -3.02
CA GLU A 77 11.24 -5.15 -3.18
C GLU A 77 9.90 -4.83 -3.86
N VAL A 78 9.47 -3.57 -3.84
CA VAL A 78 8.24 -3.10 -4.46
C VAL A 78 8.54 -2.72 -5.91
N ARG A 79 7.88 -3.41 -6.84
CA ARG A 79 7.95 -3.11 -8.27
C ARG A 79 6.97 -2.02 -8.67
N TYR A 80 5.74 -2.09 -8.16
CA TYR A 80 4.67 -1.17 -8.47
C TYR A 80 3.76 -0.95 -7.27
N VAL A 81 3.24 0.27 -7.14
CA VAL A 81 2.16 0.64 -6.21
C VAL A 81 1.04 1.26 -7.04
N LEU A 82 -0.19 0.80 -6.81
CA LEU A 82 -1.41 1.24 -7.48
C LEU A 82 -2.44 1.75 -6.47
#